data_AF-A0A8A3P3C2-F1
#
_entry.id   AF-A0A8A3P3C2-F1
#
_cell.length_a   1.000
_cell.length_b   1.000
_cell.length_c   1.000
_cell.angle_alpha   90.00
_cell.angle_beta   90.00
_cell.angle_gamma   90.00
#
_symmetry.space_group_name_H-M   'P 1'
#
loop_
_entity.id
_entity.type
_entity.pdbx_description
1 polymer ?
#
loop_
_entity_poly.entity_id
_entity_poly.type
_entity_poly.pdbx_seq_one_letter_code
_entity_poly.pdbx_strand_id
1 'polypeptide(L)'
;MHYQLHVWVEDKEHTIEGHTKQCTLFFKDKQVWGPVSCHDNTEQLRDAIKQADERFSLAIESKSKSTEGHTRKISVKSKGKVLLDGLSTHERMEGLAAAIEAILAVES
;
A
#
# COMPACT_ATOMS: atom_id res chain seq x y z
N MET A 1 11.27 19.21 -10.04
CA MET A 1 11.30 17.79 -9.63
C MET A 1 10.06 17.51 -8.81
N HIS A 2 8.95 16.97 -9.34
CA HIS A 2 7.83 16.57 -8.46
C HIS A 2 7.06 15.40 -9.07
N TYR A 3 7.63 14.19 -9.00
CA TYR A 3 6.87 12.95 -9.07
C TYR A 3 6.22 12.73 -7.70
N GLN A 4 5.28 13.59 -7.32
CA GLN A 4 4.70 13.52 -5.98
C GLN A 4 3.65 12.42 -5.94
N LEU A 5 4.12 11.19 -5.78
CA LEU A 5 3.32 10.08 -5.27
C LEU A 5 2.84 10.46 -3.86
N HIS A 6 1.55 10.30 -3.61
CA HIS A 6 0.94 10.48 -2.32
C HIS A 6 0.06 9.27 -2.03
N VAL A 7 0.29 8.66 -0.86
CA VAL A 7 -0.48 7.52 -0.36
C VAL A 7 -1.02 7.92 0.99
N TRP A 8 -2.33 7.75 1.19
CA TRP A 8 -2.97 8.10 2.45
C TRP A 8 -3.98 7.03 2.85
N VAL A 9 -4.24 6.97 4.15
CA VAL A 9 -5.14 6.01 4.77
C VAL A 9 -6.23 6.77 5.53
N GLU A 10 -7.47 6.33 5.39
CA GLU A 10 -8.67 6.96 5.95
C GLU A 10 -9.48 5.93 6.74
N ASP A 11 -10.28 6.36 7.73
CA ASP A 11 -11.21 5.47 8.44
C ASP A 11 -12.35 4.98 7.55
N LYS A 12 -12.83 3.76 7.82
CA LYS A 12 -14.10 3.23 7.29
C LYS A 12 -14.84 2.40 8.33
N GLU A 13 -16.07 2.04 8.01
CA GLU A 13 -16.85 1.07 8.77
C GLU A 13 -16.10 -0.26 8.91
N HIS A 14 -16.15 -0.84 10.11
CA HIS A 14 -15.44 -2.06 10.44
C HIS A 14 -16.03 -3.25 9.69
N THR A 15 -15.21 -3.92 8.87
CA THR A 15 -15.57 -5.17 8.17
C THR A 15 -14.58 -6.27 8.51
N ILE A 16 -15.05 -7.53 8.61
CA ILE A 16 -14.17 -8.68 8.84
C ILE A 16 -14.01 -9.42 7.52
N GLU A 17 -12.76 -9.57 7.07
CA GLU A 17 -12.50 -10.22 5.79
C GLU A 17 -11.31 -11.19 5.92
N GLY A 18 -11.33 -12.25 5.12
CA GLY A 18 -10.28 -13.27 5.12
C GLY A 18 -9.03 -12.81 4.38
N HIS A 19 -7.85 -13.13 4.92
CA HIS A 19 -6.54 -12.83 4.36
C HIS A 19 -5.85 -14.12 3.97
N THR A 20 -5.39 -14.20 2.73
CA THR A 20 -4.60 -15.33 2.20
C THR A 20 -3.27 -14.86 1.63
N LYS A 21 -2.98 -13.55 1.70
CA LYS A 21 -1.78 -12.95 1.13
C LYS A 21 -1.04 -12.07 2.16
N GLN A 22 0.21 -11.78 1.88
CA GLN A 22 1.03 -10.78 2.53
C GLN A 22 1.74 -9.94 1.48
N CYS A 23 2.06 -8.70 1.81
CA CYS A 23 2.75 -7.78 0.93
C CYS A 23 4.00 -7.19 1.57
N THR A 24 5.02 -6.98 0.74
CA THR A 24 6.32 -6.40 1.10
C THR A 24 6.64 -5.29 0.12
N LEU A 25 6.95 -4.11 0.65
CA LEU A 25 7.32 -2.94 -0.16
C LEU A 25 8.83 -2.88 -0.35
N PHE A 26 9.21 -2.67 -1.61
CA PHE A 26 10.58 -2.48 -2.04
C PHE A 26 10.74 -1.10 -2.68
N PHE A 27 11.89 -0.47 -2.45
CA PHE A 27 12.35 0.71 -3.17
C PHE A 27 13.74 0.44 -3.74
N LYS A 28 13.89 0.55 -5.06
CA LYS A 28 15.14 0.20 -5.77
C LYS A 28 15.69 -1.17 -5.34
N ASP A 29 14.82 -2.17 -5.37
CA ASP A 29 15.10 -3.58 -4.98
C ASP A 29 15.46 -3.81 -3.50
N LYS A 30 15.41 -2.78 -2.66
CA LYS A 30 15.62 -2.91 -1.20
C LYS A 30 14.28 -2.96 -0.49
N GLN A 31 14.11 -3.95 0.38
CA GLN A 31 12.94 -4.02 1.26
C GLN A 31 12.95 -2.83 2.21
N VAL A 32 11.86 -2.06 2.21
CA VAL A 32 11.69 -0.87 3.05
C VAL A 32 10.52 -1.01 4.03
N TRP A 33 9.59 -1.92 3.77
CA TRP A 33 8.46 -2.20 4.66
C TRP A 33 7.88 -3.60 4.39
N GLY A 34 7.30 -4.24 5.41
CA GLY A 34 6.71 -5.59 5.32
C GLY A 34 7.65 -6.71 5.77
N PRO A 35 7.22 -7.99 5.65
CA PRO A 35 5.91 -8.43 5.14
C PRO A 35 4.76 -8.11 6.10
N VAL A 36 3.60 -7.72 5.57
CA VAL A 36 2.35 -7.50 6.32
C VAL A 36 1.18 -8.15 5.60
N SER A 37 0.24 -8.72 6.36
CA SER A 37 -0.99 -9.32 5.83
C SER A 37 -1.75 -8.40 4.88
N CYS A 38 -2.20 -8.93 3.75
CA CYS A 38 -2.96 -8.18 2.76
C CYS A 38 -4.00 -9.07 2.04
N HIS A 39 -4.77 -8.43 1.15
CA HIS A 39 -5.85 -9.05 0.39
C HIS A 39 -5.46 -9.35 -1.05
N ASP A 40 -6.30 -10.12 -1.73
CA ASP A 40 -6.28 -10.22 -3.19
C ASP A 40 -6.38 -8.86 -3.89
N ASN A 41 -7.18 -7.93 -3.35
CA ASN A 41 -7.35 -6.60 -3.94
C ASN A 41 -6.08 -5.71 -3.83
N THR A 42 -5.04 -6.16 -3.12
CA THR A 42 -3.75 -5.46 -2.95
C THR A 42 -2.95 -5.41 -4.26
N GLU A 43 -3.32 -6.21 -5.26
CA GLU A 43 -2.76 -6.11 -6.62
C GLU A 43 -3.04 -4.73 -7.24
N GLN A 44 -4.21 -4.14 -6.97
CA GLN A 44 -4.53 -2.78 -7.43
C GLN A 44 -3.63 -1.73 -6.76
N LEU A 45 -3.29 -1.93 -5.49
CA LEU A 45 -2.37 -1.06 -4.77
C LEU A 45 -0.94 -1.17 -5.30
N ARG A 46 -0.46 -2.40 -5.59
CA ARG A 46 0.82 -2.64 -6.26
C ARG A 46 0.89 -1.87 -7.58
N ASP A 47 -0.13 -2.02 -8.41
CA ASP A 47 -0.14 -1.45 -9.76
C ASP A 47 -0.21 0.09 -9.70
N ALA A 48 -1.01 0.65 -8.78
CA ALA A 48 -1.09 2.09 -8.56
C ALA A 48 0.23 2.70 -8.06
N ILE A 49 0.92 2.04 -7.11
CA ILE A 49 2.22 2.49 -6.60
C ILE A 49 3.27 2.44 -7.70
N LYS A 50 3.36 1.32 -8.44
CA LYS A 50 4.32 1.15 -9.53
C LYS A 50 4.07 2.13 -10.68
N GLN A 51 2.80 2.42 -10.99
CA GLN A 51 2.43 3.41 -12.00
C GLN A 51 2.77 4.84 -11.55
N ALA A 52 2.67 5.12 -10.24
CA ALA A 52 3.03 6.41 -9.69
C ALA A 52 4.55 6.66 -9.70
N ASP A 53 5.33 5.63 -9.35
CA ASP A 53 6.78 5.66 -9.30
C ASP A 53 7.35 4.24 -9.51
N GLU A 54 8.04 4.04 -10.64
CA GLU A 54 8.60 2.74 -11.05
C GLU A 54 9.70 2.22 -10.11
N ARG A 55 10.28 3.08 -9.26
CA ARG A 55 11.30 2.69 -8.28
C ARG A 55 10.70 1.89 -7.12
N PHE A 56 9.39 2.02 -6.91
CA PHE A 56 8.68 1.24 -5.91
C PHE A 56 8.11 -0.04 -6.52
N SER A 57 8.19 -1.13 -5.76
CA SER A 57 7.60 -2.41 -6.11
C SER A 57 6.95 -3.01 -4.87
N LEU A 58 5.75 -3.55 -5.03
CA LEU A 58 5.04 -4.26 -3.96
C LEU A 58 5.00 -5.75 -4.32
N ALA A 59 5.77 -6.56 -3.61
CA ALA A 59 5.70 -8.01 -3.74
C ALA A 59 4.48 -8.51 -2.96
N ILE A 60 3.75 -9.45 -3.54
CA ILE A 60 2.58 -10.07 -2.90
C ILE A 60 2.81 -11.58 -2.91
N GLU A 61 2.76 -12.19 -1.74
CA GLU A 61 3.01 -13.61 -1.54
C GLU A 61 1.82 -14.26 -0.82
N SER A 62 1.54 -15.52 -1.13
CA SER A 62 0.49 -16.28 -0.44
C SER A 62 0.94 -16.66 0.97
N LYS A 63 0.03 -16.59 1.94
CA LYS A 63 0.24 -17.01 3.33
C LYS A 63 -0.91 -17.91 3.82
N SER A 64 -0.73 -18.50 5.00
CA SER A 64 -1.80 -19.23 5.69
C SER A 64 -3.02 -18.34 5.94
N LYS A 65 -4.22 -18.89 5.74
CA LYS A 65 -5.47 -18.14 5.87
C LYS A 65 -5.59 -17.54 7.27
N SER A 66 -5.86 -16.24 7.31
CA SER A 66 -6.05 -15.41 8.50
C SER A 66 -7.39 -14.67 8.36
N THR A 67 -7.96 -14.20 9.45
CA THR A 67 -9.14 -13.33 9.43
C THR A 67 -8.78 -12.07 10.18
N GLU A 68 -8.86 -10.92 9.52
CA GLU A 68 -8.38 -9.66 10.09
C GLU A 68 -9.42 -8.57 9.82
N GLY A 69 -9.68 -7.73 10.82
CA GLY A 69 -10.68 -6.65 10.75
C GLY A 69 -10.15 -5.45 9.99
N HIS A 70 -10.89 -5.00 8.98
CA HIS A 70 -10.63 -3.77 8.23
C HIS A 70 -11.38 -2.62 8.84
N THR A 71 -10.63 -1.60 9.23
CA THR A 71 -11.17 -0.34 9.73
C THR A 71 -10.74 0.84 8.87
N ARG A 72 -9.97 0.59 7.80
CA ARG A 72 -9.33 1.63 7.01
C ARG A 72 -9.56 1.48 5.50
N LYS A 73 -9.30 2.54 4.75
CA LYS A 73 -9.18 2.56 3.29
C LYS A 73 -7.87 3.22 2.90
N ILE A 74 -7.20 2.72 1.86
CA ILE A 74 -5.97 3.29 1.32
C ILE A 74 -6.19 3.79 -0.11
N SER A 75 -5.65 4.95 -0.39
CA SER A 75 -5.76 5.63 -1.69
C SER A 75 -4.37 6.04 -2.18
N VAL A 76 -4.22 6.15 -3.50
CA VAL A 76 -2.96 6.51 -4.17
C VAL A 76 -3.24 7.59 -5.20
N LYS A 77 -2.44 8.66 -5.15
CA LYS A 77 -2.47 9.76 -6.11
C LYS A 77 -1.05 10.00 -6.62
N SER A 78 -0.93 10.29 -7.91
CA SER A 78 0.33 10.71 -8.51
C SER A 78 0.09 11.79 -9.54
N LYS A 79 0.90 12.84 -9.53
CA LYS A 79 0.82 13.98 -10.49
C LYS A 79 -0.59 14.57 -10.61
N GLY A 80 -1.29 14.69 -9.48
CA GLY A 80 -2.66 15.23 -9.45
C GLY A 80 -3.76 14.22 -9.83
N LYS A 81 -3.42 13.04 -10.35
CA LYS A 81 -4.37 11.99 -10.74
C LYS A 81 -4.49 10.94 -9.64
N VAL A 82 -5.72 10.64 -9.22
CA VAL A 82 -6.01 9.51 -8.35
C VAL A 82 -5.87 8.22 -9.17
N LEU A 83 -4.97 7.34 -8.73
CA LEU A 83 -4.72 6.03 -9.34
C LEU A 83 -5.48 4.92 -8.61
N LEU A 84 -5.67 5.09 -7.30
CA LEU A 84 -6.46 4.19 -6.46
C LEU A 84 -7.29 5.04 -5.50
N ASP A 85 -8.59 4.79 -5.44
CA ASP A 85 -9.51 5.54 -4.60
C ASP A 85 -10.20 4.57 -3.61
N GLY A 86 -9.75 4.58 -2.36
CA GLY A 86 -10.46 3.98 -1.25
C GLY A 86 -10.46 2.44 -1.21
N LEU A 87 -9.29 1.80 -1.37
CA LEU A 87 -9.15 0.34 -1.23
C LEU A 87 -9.29 -0.09 0.23
N SER A 88 -10.23 -0.99 0.54
CA SER A 88 -10.44 -1.50 1.91
C SER A 88 -9.19 -2.16 2.48
N THR A 89 -8.81 -1.75 3.69
CA THR A 89 -7.55 -2.13 4.33
C THR A 89 -7.57 -2.04 5.87
N HIS A 90 -6.41 -2.26 6.48
CA HIS A 90 -6.19 -2.29 7.93
C HIS A 90 -5.28 -1.17 8.42
N GLU A 91 -5.29 -0.91 9.74
CA GLU A 91 -4.38 0.04 10.41
C GLU A 91 -2.90 -0.16 10.07
N ARG A 92 -2.46 -1.40 9.83
CA ARG A 92 -1.04 -1.69 9.54
C ARG A 92 -0.57 -1.04 8.24
N MET A 93 -1.48 -0.70 7.34
CA MET A 93 -1.18 -0.10 6.05
C MET A 93 -0.88 1.40 6.16
N GLU A 94 -1.13 2.01 7.32
CA GLU A 94 -0.59 3.33 7.68
C GLU A 94 0.95 3.32 7.63
N GLY A 95 1.59 2.21 8.02
CA GLY A 95 3.04 2.04 7.95
C GLY A 95 3.57 2.02 6.51
N LEU A 96 2.80 1.51 5.55
CA LEU A 96 3.16 1.54 4.13
C LEU A 96 3.15 2.98 3.60
N ALA A 97 2.10 3.74 3.90
CA ALA A 97 1.99 5.14 3.50
C ALA A 97 3.15 5.98 4.08
N ALA A 98 3.43 5.79 5.38
CA ALA A 98 4.54 6.46 6.07
C ALA A 98 5.91 6.10 5.47
N ALA A 99 6.14 4.82 5.14
CA ALA A 99 7.40 4.39 4.51
C ALA A 99 7.63 5.04 3.14
N ILE A 100 6.58 5.10 2.31
CA ILE A 100 6.63 5.76 1.00
C ILE A 100 6.93 7.25 1.17
N GLU A 101 6.21 7.94 2.06
CA GLU A 101 6.41 9.36 2.32
C GLU A 101 7.83 9.66 2.82
N ALA A 102 8.35 8.85 3.74
CA ALA A 102 9.71 9.01 4.27
C ALA A 102 10.77 8.85 3.17
N ILE A 103 10.62 7.87 2.28
CA ILE A 103 11.54 7.67 1.15
C ILE A 103 11.46 8.85 0.17
N LEU A 104 10.25 9.31 -0.14
CA LEU A 104 10.05 10.46 -1.02
C LEU A 104 10.63 11.75 -0.42
N ALA A 105 10.60 11.91 0.91
CA ALA A 105 11.22 13.06 1.58
C ALA A 105 12.76 13.02 1.48
N VAL A 106 13.37 11.83 1.56
CA VAL A 106 14.84 11.68 1.47
C VAL A 106 15.35 11.72 0.02
N GLU A 107 14.58 11.18 -0.92
CA GLU A 107 14.98 11.01 -2.33
C GLU A 107 14.38 12.09 -3.26
N SER A 108 13.99 13.25 -2.69
CA SER A 108 13.32 14.36 -3.39
C SER A 108 14.25 15.29 -4.17
#